data_AF-A0A6N7FWL3-F1
#
_entry.id   AF-A0A6N7FWL3-F1
#
_cell.length_a   1.000
_cell.length_b   1.000
_cell.length_c   1.000
_cell.angle_alpha   90.00
_cell.angle_beta   90.00
_cell.angle_gamma   90.00
#
_symmetry.space_group_name_H-M   'P 1'
#
loop_
_entity.id
_entity.type
_entity.pdbx_description
1 polymer ?
#
loop_
_entity_poly.entity_id
_entity_poly.type
_entity_poly.pdbx_seq_one_letter_code
_entity_poly.pdbx_strand_id
1 'polypeptide(L)'
;MSSYGDKCYCRHMATIRVTRPDDLGAALREARLAEGITQSALAQLVGVSRQWLSAFEMGAKSSAPLDMVMRIVAALDVSVTLSRPAPPAPADEEEPVDLDALLDGVDA
;
A
#
# COMPACT_ATOMS: atom_id res chain seq x y z
N MET A 1 -4.39 18.33 35.34
CA MET A 1 -3.56 18.50 34.12
C MET A 1 -2.93 17.16 33.80
N SER A 2 -3.59 16.35 32.99
CA SER A 2 -3.04 15.10 32.46
C SER A 2 -3.28 15.14 30.96
N SER A 3 -2.22 15.44 30.22
CA SER A 3 -2.25 15.64 28.78
C SER A 3 -1.02 14.94 28.23
N TYR A 4 -1.06 13.62 28.10
CA TYR A 4 -0.31 12.85 27.12
C TYR A 4 -0.80 11.40 27.24
N GLY A 5 -1.55 10.96 26.23
CA GLY A 5 -2.13 9.63 26.16
C GLY A 5 -2.44 9.33 24.70
N ASP A 6 -1.44 8.76 24.03
CA ASP A 6 -1.59 7.67 23.08
C ASP A 6 -2.76 7.76 22.10
N LYS A 7 -2.68 8.73 21.18
CA LYS A 7 -3.27 8.51 19.86
C LYS A 7 -2.26 7.74 19.03
N CYS A 8 -2.20 6.44 19.26
CA CYS A 8 -1.65 5.47 18.31
C CYS A 8 -2.52 5.54 17.05
N TYR A 9 -2.21 6.48 16.15
CA TYR A 9 -2.63 6.37 14.77
C TYR A 9 -1.86 5.17 14.22
N CYS A 10 -2.47 3.99 14.25
CA CYS A 10 -2.04 2.93 13.36
C CYS A 10 -2.14 3.51 11.94
N ARG A 11 -1.02 4.01 11.40
CA ARG A 11 -0.84 4.28 9.98
C ARG A 11 -0.98 2.91 9.33
N HIS A 12 -2.22 2.50 9.10
CA HIS A 12 -2.54 1.23 8.47
C HIS A 12 -1.85 1.31 7.10
N MET A 13 -0.77 0.56 6.93
CA MET A 13 -0.08 0.49 5.65
C MET A 13 -1.00 -0.28 4.70
N ALA A 14 -1.87 0.46 4.01
CA ALA A 14 -2.75 -0.10 3.00
C ALA A 14 -1.94 -0.33 1.73
N THR A 15 -1.70 -1.60 1.37
CA THR A 15 -1.15 -1.96 0.07
C THR A 15 -2.25 -1.95 -0.97
N ILE A 16 -2.09 -1.15 -2.02
CA ILE A 16 -3.02 -1.12 -3.16
C ILE A 16 -2.50 -2.07 -4.24
N ARG A 17 -3.37 -2.92 -4.77
CA ARG A 17 -3.05 -3.79 -5.91
C ARG A 17 -3.32 -3.06 -7.22
N VAL A 18 -2.24 -2.76 -7.94
CA VAL A 18 -2.27 -2.19 -9.30
C VAL A 18 -2.10 -3.35 -10.28
N THR A 19 -3.02 -3.49 -11.24
CA THR A 19 -2.97 -4.55 -12.28
C THR A 19 -2.77 -4.01 -13.69
N ARG A 20 -3.10 -2.72 -13.90
CA ARG A 20 -2.92 -2.02 -15.17
C ARG A 20 -2.19 -0.69 -14.95
N PRO A 21 -1.50 -0.16 -15.96
CA PRO A 21 -0.78 1.11 -15.82
C PRO A 21 -1.66 2.30 -15.41
N ASP A 22 -2.93 2.31 -15.84
CA ASP A 22 -3.91 3.35 -15.52
C ASP A 22 -4.37 3.34 -14.04
N ASP A 23 -4.23 2.22 -13.33
CA ASP A 23 -4.56 2.11 -11.90
C ASP A 23 -3.59 2.93 -11.02
N LEU A 24 -2.37 3.14 -11.51
CA LEU A 24 -1.29 3.75 -10.74
C LEU A 24 -1.55 5.21 -10.40
N GLY A 25 -2.17 5.94 -11.33
CA GLY A 25 -2.55 7.33 -11.13
C GLY A 25 -3.56 7.51 -10.01
N ALA A 26 -4.58 6.65 -9.97
CA ALA A 26 -5.60 6.67 -8.93
C ALA A 26 -5.01 6.32 -7.56
N ALA A 27 -4.14 5.30 -7.49
CA ALA A 27 -3.46 4.93 -6.25
C ALA A 27 -2.59 6.08 -5.70
N LEU A 28 -1.83 6.76 -6.55
CA LEU A 28 -0.98 7.90 -6.14
C LEU A 28 -1.80 9.16 -5.83
N ARG A 29 -2.99 9.31 -6.42
CA ARG A 29 -3.94 10.37 -6.04
C ARG A 29 -4.40 10.21 -4.60
N GLU A 30 -4.74 9.00 -4.19
CA GLU A 30 -5.16 8.70 -2.82
C GLU A 30 -4.05 9.03 -1.82
N ALA A 31 -2.81 8.61 -2.13
CA ALA A 31 -1.63 8.97 -1.34
C ALA A 31 -1.45 10.50 -1.25
N ARG A 32 -1.56 11.22 -2.38
CA ARG A 32 -1.49 12.69 -2.38
C ARG A 32 -2.54 13.34 -1.48
N LEU A 33 -3.77 12.82 -1.52
CA LEU A 33 -4.86 13.34 -0.69
C LEU A 33 -4.61 13.07 0.81
N ALA A 34 -4.03 11.92 1.15
CA ALA A 34 -3.65 11.58 2.52
C ALA A 34 -2.54 12.51 3.06
N GLU A 35 -1.57 12.88 2.22
CA GLU A 35 -0.53 13.87 2.54
C GLU A 35 -1.07 15.32 2.58
N GLY A 36 -2.31 15.56 2.17
CA GLY A 36 -2.95 16.88 2.23
C GLY A 36 -2.39 17.93 1.26
N ILE A 37 -1.56 17.53 0.30
CA ILE A 37 -0.95 18.47 -0.67
C ILE A 37 -1.79 18.62 -1.93
N THR A 38 -1.76 19.81 -2.53
CA THR A 38 -2.49 20.08 -3.78
C THR A 38 -1.79 19.45 -4.99
N GLN A 39 -2.53 19.25 -6.09
CA GLN A 39 -1.94 18.86 -7.37
C GLN A 39 -0.87 19.85 -7.83
N SER A 40 -1.10 21.16 -7.66
CA SER A 40 -0.12 22.18 -8.05
C SER A 40 1.18 22.07 -7.26
N ALA A 41 1.10 21.76 -5.96
CA ALA A 41 2.27 21.58 -5.10
C ALA A 41 3.07 20.34 -5.50
N LEU A 42 2.40 19.18 -5.67
CA LEU A 42 3.06 17.96 -6.12
C LEU A 42 3.68 18.12 -7.51
N ALA A 43 2.97 18.77 -8.43
CA ALA A 43 3.47 19.00 -9.78
C ALA A 43 4.75 19.87 -9.78
N GLN A 44 4.83 20.87 -8.92
CA GLN A 44 6.04 21.68 -8.74
C GLN A 44 7.19 20.85 -8.17
N LEU A 45 6.95 20.05 -7.13
CA LEU A 45 7.96 19.17 -6.52
C LEU A 45 8.53 18.17 -7.54
N VAL A 46 7.68 17.63 -8.41
CA VAL A 46 8.05 16.63 -9.43
C VAL A 46 8.47 17.30 -10.76
N GLY A 47 8.38 18.62 -10.90
CA GLY A 47 8.76 19.32 -12.13
C GLY A 47 7.92 18.93 -13.35
N VAL A 48 6.61 18.77 -13.16
CA VAL A 48 5.62 18.50 -14.23
C VAL A 48 4.54 19.58 -14.22
N SER A 49 3.70 19.63 -15.26
CA SER A 49 2.57 20.55 -15.26
C SER A 49 1.42 20.01 -14.40
N ARG A 50 0.63 20.90 -13.77
CA ARG A 50 -0.59 20.52 -13.03
C ARG A 50 -1.56 19.74 -13.90
N GLN A 51 -1.71 20.14 -15.17
CA GLN A 51 -2.59 19.45 -16.12
C GLN A 51 -2.09 18.04 -16.42
N TRP A 52 -0.77 17.86 -16.57
CA TRP A 52 -0.17 16.54 -16.74
C TRP A 52 -0.45 15.66 -15.52
N LEU A 53 -0.24 16.18 -14.31
CA LEU A 53 -0.48 15.44 -13.07
C LEU A 53 -1.96 15.09 -12.91
N SER A 54 -2.87 16.02 -13.21
CA SER A 54 -4.32 15.75 -13.18
C SER A 54 -4.72 14.63 -14.14
N ALA A 55 -4.21 14.66 -15.38
CA ALA A 55 -4.47 13.62 -16.36
C ALA A 55 -3.90 12.26 -15.92
N PHE A 56 -2.71 12.26 -15.30
CA PHE A 56 -2.11 11.06 -14.73
C PHE A 56 -2.97 10.49 -13.59
N GLU A 57 -3.36 11.32 -12.61
CA GLU A 57 -4.22 10.91 -11.48
C GLU A 57 -5.61 10.39 -11.91
N MET A 58 -6.08 10.76 -13.10
CA MET A 58 -7.34 10.27 -13.69
C MET A 58 -7.16 9.02 -14.57
N GLY A 59 -5.96 8.44 -14.65
CA GLY A 59 -5.67 7.25 -15.47
C GLY A 59 -5.49 7.53 -16.97
N ALA A 60 -5.51 8.79 -17.40
CA ALA A 60 -5.39 9.16 -18.82
C ALA A 60 -3.94 9.11 -19.35
N LYS A 61 -2.95 8.77 -18.51
CA LYS A 61 -1.53 8.67 -18.85
C LYS A 61 -0.99 7.26 -18.56
N SER A 62 -1.53 6.26 -19.24
CA SER A 62 -1.09 4.85 -19.12
C SER A 62 0.37 4.62 -19.53
N SER A 63 0.92 5.45 -20.41
CA SER A 63 2.34 5.41 -20.82
C SER A 63 3.20 6.47 -20.11
N ALA A 64 2.85 6.84 -18.88
CA ALA A 64 3.68 7.76 -18.09
C ALA A 64 5.10 7.17 -17.90
N PRO A 65 6.16 7.96 -18.13
CA PRO A 65 7.53 7.49 -17.93
C PRO A 65 7.75 6.98 -16.49
N LEU A 66 8.36 5.81 -16.34
CA LEU A 66 8.53 5.18 -15.03
C LEU A 66 9.38 6.04 -14.09
N ASP A 67 10.42 6.70 -14.59
CA ASP A 67 11.24 7.64 -13.82
C ASP A 67 10.40 8.78 -13.23
N MET A 68 9.44 9.29 -14.01
CA MET A 68 8.52 10.34 -13.57
C MET A 68 7.56 9.83 -12.49
N VAL A 69 7.04 8.62 -12.66
CA VAL A 69 6.22 7.94 -11.63
C VAL A 69 7.03 7.76 -10.35
N MET A 70 8.28 7.29 -10.43
CA MET A 70 9.13 7.07 -9.25
C MET A 70 9.44 8.38 -8.51
N ARG A 71 9.51 9.52 -9.21
CA ARG A 71 9.63 10.84 -8.57
C ARG A 71 8.37 11.24 -7.80
N ILE A 72 7.18 10.90 -8.31
CA ILE A 72 5.91 11.11 -7.59
C ILE A 72 5.87 10.25 -6.34
N VAL A 73 6.22 8.96 -6.47
CA VAL A 73 6.32 8.00 -5.36
C VAL A 73 7.23 8.56 -4.25
N ALA A 74 8.43 9.02 -4.61
CA ALA A 74 9.36 9.63 -3.66
C ALA A 74 8.83 10.92 -3.03
N ALA A 75 8.16 11.78 -3.81
CA ALA A 75 7.59 13.04 -3.32
C ALA A 75 6.42 12.85 -2.35
N LEU A 76 5.77 11.68 -2.36
CA LEU A 76 4.64 11.32 -1.51
C LEU A 76 5.02 10.41 -0.33
N ASP A 77 6.31 10.15 -0.11
CA ASP A 77 6.79 9.21 0.93
C ASP A 77 6.07 7.83 0.86
N VAL A 78 5.84 7.34 -0.36
CA VAL A 78 5.27 6.01 -0.61
C VAL A 78 6.30 5.10 -1.25
N SER A 79 6.06 3.78 -1.19
CA SER A 79 6.96 2.76 -1.75
C SER A 79 6.23 1.86 -2.75
N VAL A 80 6.95 1.42 -3.78
CA VAL A 80 6.49 0.36 -4.69
C VAL A 80 7.08 -0.97 -4.24
N THR A 81 6.23 -1.94 -3.95
CA THR A 81 6.64 -3.29 -3.55
C THR A 81 6.24 -4.29 -4.63
N LEU A 82 7.19 -5.12 -5.07
CA LEU A 82 6.92 -6.24 -5.96
C LEU A 82 6.81 -7.51 -5.12
N SER A 83 5.60 -8.08 -5.09
CA SER A 83 5.32 -9.34 -4.38
C SER A 83 4.96 -10.44 -5.39
N ARG A 84 5.52 -11.63 -5.19
CA ARG A 84 5.07 -12.86 -5.87
C ARG A 84 4.16 -13.63 -4.90
N PRO A 85 2.99 -14.11 -5.33
CA PRO A 85 2.24 -15.05 -4.49
C PRO A 85 3.13 -16.26 -4.21
N ALA A 86 3.28 -16.62 -2.94
CA ALA A 86 3.93 -17.88 -2.60
C ALA A 86 3.16 -19.02 -3.27
N PRO A 87 3.84 -20.10 -3.71
CA PRO A 87 3.13 -21.34 -3.99
C PRO A 87 2.21 -21.63 -2.80
N PRO A 88 0.99 -22.16 -3.01
CA PRO A 88 0.27 -22.72 -1.87
C PRO A 88 1.25 -23.64 -1.16
N ALA A 89 1.37 -23.49 0.17
CA ALA A 89 2.15 -24.44 0.93
C ALA A 89 1.73 -25.84 0.47
N PRO A 90 2.66 -26.79 0.28
CA PRO A 90 2.23 -28.18 0.20
C PRO A 90 1.26 -28.36 1.37
N ALA A 91 0.03 -28.80 1.10
CA ALA A 91 -0.94 -29.02 2.15
C ALA A 91 -0.18 -29.85 3.18
N ASP A 92 0.12 -29.23 4.34
CA ASP A 92 0.70 -29.99 5.42
C ASP A 92 -0.30 -31.12 5.60
N GLU A 93 0.18 -32.35 5.44
CA GLU A 93 -0.53 -33.52 5.94
C GLU A 93 -0.54 -33.32 7.46
N GLU A 94 -1.42 -32.43 7.92
CA GLU A 94 -1.84 -32.35 9.30
C GLU A 94 -2.52 -33.70 9.53
N GLU A 95 -1.73 -34.71 9.91
CA GLU A 95 -2.29 -35.80 10.69
C GLU A 95 -3.13 -35.13 11.76
N PRO A 96 -4.46 -35.38 11.79
CA PRO A 96 -5.34 -34.69 12.70
C PRO A 96 -4.77 -34.88 14.10
N VAL A 97 -4.36 -33.77 14.73
CA VAL A 97 -3.88 -33.80 16.10
C VAL A 97 -5.07 -34.26 16.94
N ASP A 98 -4.98 -35.50 17.42
CA ASP A 98 -5.99 -36.08 18.30
C ASP A 98 -5.94 -35.34 19.64
N LEU A 99 -6.80 -34.33 19.77
CA LEU A 99 -6.94 -33.49 20.96
C LEU A 99 -7.45 -34.30 22.15
N ASP A 100 -8.18 -35.38 21.93
CA ASP A 100 -8.70 -36.25 23.00
C ASP A 100 -7.53 -36.99 23.65
N ALA A 101 -6.58 -37.50 22.86
CA ALA A 101 -5.37 -38.18 23.36
C ALA A 101 -4.44 -37.28 24.22
N LEU A 102 -4.54 -35.95 24.10
CA LEU A 102 -3.73 -35.00 24.87
C LEU A 102 -4.42 -34.53 26.17
N LEU A 103 -5.74 -34.65 26.27
CA LEU A 103 -6.52 -34.23 27.44
C LEU A 103 -6.56 -35.31 28.54
N ASP A 104 -6.33 -36.58 28.18
CA ASP A 104 -6.29 -37.72 29.11
C ASP A 104 -5.07 -37.68 30.08
N GLY A 105 -4.17 -36.70 29.93
CA GLY A 105 -3.02 -36.50 30.81
C GLY A 105 -3.23 -35.59 32.02
N VAL A 106 -4.43 -35.00 32.19
CA VAL A 106 -4.72 -34.04 33.28
C VAL A 106 -5.71 -34.66 34.27
N ASP A 107 -5.32 -35.76 34.91
CA ASP A 107 -5.95 -36.23 36.14
C ASP A 107 -4.93 -37.03 36.97
N ALA A 108 -4.19 -36.34 37.86
CA ALA A 108 -3.66 -36.83 39.14
C ALA A 108 -2.98 -35.69 39.94
#